data_AF-A0A2N5KFC3-F1
#
_entry.id   AF-A0A2N5KFC3-F1
#
_cell.length_a   1.000
_cell.length_b   1.000
_cell.length_c   1.000
_cell.angle_alpha   90.00
_cell.angle_beta   90.00
_cell.angle_gamma   90.00
#
_symmetry.space_group_name_H-M   'P 1'
#
loop_
_entity.id
_entity.type
_entity.pdbx_description
1 polymer ?
#
loop_
_entity_poly.entity_id
_entity_poly.type
_entity_poly.pdbx_seq_one_letter_code
_entity_poly.pdbx_strand_id
1 'polypeptide(L)'
;LLIQKLARDRGLDRGMVEANREINAAAPLLFADRRLIVNSHVSKMARDLERLFARIGEGFPPIGPFERETEAATQIAELGGYIAPKLDTITDVRWLQARVVEPGNEGTTPVPLGAFRAGVAQTVETRVGPSEDAWISGGTRFPDEELQESDEPHLLTVVFTELRPGVEAQVAEILLPAIGASTVCQFLIRPDLDQTQFEARFSVLYANRVLQTALLRGPVSSPSQPFEEGSTIEFVVEAVVRARMDDLDSRRPFDAAVIVNHNSEYVPLITTIANDLVSINPPAKLEAGVRKIRNLLTQIADDPEKYAGENNEYTAELLFRLAVAGKELGRGLSDMNGNWPVLQNKLSEATLIQVVSVTAEAYLPLEFVYDGVIKYNSKRCMHYSTALIDGKCSHECKNMAPNLRPPCPLHFWGMSKIIEQVRHDPQVVKLKPSDFALHTAKVVVEPTARRTHLGDLDSVLFAASNKVDMVEEDTCYDSYGISELKSRIQEIIQGRDAYVTRWEDWIENVEQQKPSLLVLLPHTETSMEGSRILKIGEDNEVDVAMIGDPDQHFVRDVNNKWPIVLLIGCQTG
;
A
#
# COMPACT_ATOMS: atom_id res chain seq x y z
N LEU A 1 -0.38 -35.23 -5.64
CA LEU A 1 -0.65 -34.00 -4.84
C LEU A 1 -1.44 -34.25 -3.54
N LEU A 2 -2.51 -35.06 -3.51
CA LEU A 2 -3.22 -35.36 -2.25
C LEU A 2 -2.39 -36.23 -1.27
N ILE A 3 -1.63 -37.21 -1.79
CA ILE A 3 -0.69 -38.03 -0.99
C ILE A 3 0.50 -37.20 -0.46
N GLN A 4 0.95 -36.18 -1.21
CA GLN A 4 1.99 -35.23 -0.76
C GLN A 4 1.52 -34.30 0.37
N LYS A 5 0.21 -34.13 0.56
CA LYS A 5 -0.34 -33.36 1.69
C LYS A 5 -0.51 -34.21 2.96
N LEU A 6 -0.34 -35.54 2.89
CA LEU A 6 -0.54 -36.46 4.02
C LEU A 6 0.75 -36.93 4.69
N ALA A 7 1.93 -36.67 4.13
CA ALA A 7 3.22 -37.11 4.70
C ALA A 7 4.04 -35.91 5.20
N ARG A 8 4.27 -35.82 6.53
CA ARG A 8 5.21 -34.86 7.13
C ARG A 8 5.97 -35.48 8.31
N ASP A 9 6.66 -36.59 8.07
CA ASP A 9 7.84 -36.95 8.87
C ASP A 9 9.03 -37.18 7.94
N ARG A 10 9.73 -36.09 7.63
CA ARG A 10 10.81 -36.05 6.63
C ARG A 10 12.00 -36.94 6.98
N GLY A 11 12.17 -37.35 8.24
CA GLY A 11 13.26 -38.25 8.65
C GLY A 11 12.99 -39.70 8.24
N LEU A 12 11.76 -40.17 8.50
CA LEU A 12 11.33 -41.53 8.18
C LEU A 12 11.18 -41.74 6.66
N ASP A 13 10.62 -40.74 5.96
CA ASP A 13 10.40 -40.77 4.52
C ASP A 13 11.71 -40.88 3.72
N ARG A 14 12.77 -40.19 4.18
CA ARG A 14 14.08 -40.22 3.53
C ARG A 14 14.79 -41.55 3.73
N GLY A 15 14.72 -42.11 4.94
CA GLY A 15 15.29 -43.43 5.24
C GLY A 15 14.62 -44.57 4.46
N MET A 16 13.30 -44.50 4.23
CA MET A 16 12.56 -45.52 3.47
C MET A 16 12.78 -45.45 1.96
N VAL A 17 12.95 -44.24 1.40
CA VAL A 17 13.26 -44.06 -0.03
C VAL A 17 14.70 -44.50 -0.35
N GLU A 18 15.63 -44.24 0.56
CA GLU A 18 17.03 -44.67 0.43
C GLU A 18 17.15 -46.20 0.56
N ALA A 19 16.46 -46.83 1.51
CA ALA A 19 16.46 -48.30 1.66
C ALA A 19 15.80 -49.04 0.47
N ASN A 20 14.76 -48.47 -0.16
CA ASN A 20 14.08 -49.13 -1.29
C ASN A 20 14.84 -49.04 -2.62
N ARG A 21 15.74 -48.07 -2.78
CA ARG A 21 16.58 -47.97 -4.00
C ARG A 21 17.59 -49.11 -4.12
N GLU A 22 18.00 -49.73 -3.01
CA GLU A 22 18.99 -50.82 -3.04
C GLU A 22 18.40 -52.20 -3.39
N ILE A 23 17.08 -52.38 -3.30
CA ILE A 23 16.44 -53.72 -3.42
C ILE A 23 15.29 -53.81 -4.44
N ASN A 24 14.98 -52.72 -5.15
CA ASN A 24 14.05 -52.67 -6.29
C ASN A 24 12.70 -53.39 -6.05
N ALA A 25 12.06 -53.13 -4.91
CA ALA A 25 10.75 -53.67 -4.54
C ALA A 25 9.70 -52.56 -4.38
N ALA A 26 8.42 -52.90 -4.58
CA ALA A 26 7.28 -51.98 -4.37
C ALA A 26 7.10 -51.68 -2.86
N ALA A 27 6.84 -50.41 -2.52
CA ALA A 27 6.79 -49.94 -1.13
C ALA A 27 5.74 -50.70 -0.29
N PRO A 28 6.06 -51.16 0.93
CA PRO A 28 5.09 -51.83 1.78
C PRO A 28 4.14 -50.83 2.42
N LEU A 29 2.86 -51.18 2.45
CA LEU A 29 1.85 -50.56 3.31
C LEU A 29 2.20 -50.88 4.78
N LEU A 30 2.25 -49.88 5.65
CA LEU A 30 2.35 -50.11 7.09
C LEU A 30 1.18 -49.48 7.83
N PHE A 31 0.47 -50.33 8.57
CA PHE A 31 -0.64 -50.04 9.46
C PHE A 31 -0.16 -49.16 10.62
N ALA A 32 -0.80 -48.02 10.81
CA ALA A 32 -0.67 -47.21 12.03
C ALA A 32 -1.78 -47.57 13.03
N ASP A 33 -1.45 -47.51 14.32
CA ASP A 33 -2.29 -47.86 15.46
C ASP A 33 -3.71 -47.24 15.41
N ARG A 34 -4.73 -48.07 15.66
CA ARG A 34 -6.17 -47.73 15.71
C ARG A 34 -6.49 -46.54 16.63
N ARG A 35 -5.63 -46.17 17.58
CA ARG A 35 -5.85 -45.04 18.50
C ARG A 35 -5.35 -43.69 18.00
N LEU A 36 -4.45 -43.62 17.02
CA LEU A 36 -3.88 -42.36 16.52
C LEU A 36 -4.73 -41.67 15.44
N ILE A 37 -5.57 -42.42 14.73
CA ILE A 37 -6.36 -41.91 13.59
C ILE A 37 -7.78 -41.49 13.98
N VAL A 38 -8.33 -42.00 15.09
CA VAL A 38 -9.78 -41.94 15.33
C VAL A 38 -10.31 -40.57 15.79
N ASN A 39 -9.50 -39.55 16.17
CA ASN A 39 -10.10 -38.37 16.82
C ASN A 39 -9.59 -36.95 16.50
N SER A 40 -8.58 -36.70 15.66
CA SER A 40 -8.04 -35.32 15.58
C SER A 40 -8.22 -34.59 14.25
N HIS A 41 -8.09 -35.25 13.09
CA HIS A 41 -8.00 -34.51 11.82
C HIS A 41 -9.19 -34.72 10.88
N VAL A 42 -9.67 -35.96 10.71
CA VAL A 42 -10.83 -36.24 9.84
C VAL A 42 -12.11 -35.64 10.44
N SER A 43 -12.29 -35.74 11.76
CA SER A 43 -13.44 -35.16 12.47
C SER A 43 -13.44 -33.64 12.50
N LYS A 44 -12.27 -32.98 12.38
CA LYS A 44 -12.21 -31.51 12.28
C LYS A 44 -12.61 -31.09 10.86
N MET A 45 -12.03 -31.71 9.84
CA MET A 45 -12.34 -31.41 8.44
C MET A 45 -13.81 -31.71 8.08
N ALA A 46 -14.38 -32.80 8.60
CA ALA A 46 -15.80 -33.11 8.43
C ALA A 46 -16.71 -32.10 9.14
N ARG A 47 -16.33 -31.60 10.33
CA ARG A 47 -17.06 -30.53 11.03
C ARG A 47 -16.94 -29.17 10.33
N ASP A 48 -15.77 -28.87 9.77
CA ASP A 48 -15.54 -27.63 9.01
C ASP A 48 -16.33 -27.66 7.70
N LEU A 49 -16.43 -28.82 7.05
CA LEU A 49 -17.31 -29.05 5.89
C LEU A 49 -18.79 -28.99 6.26
N GLU A 50 -19.25 -29.65 7.32
CA GLU A 50 -20.64 -29.53 7.80
C GLU A 50 -21.02 -28.07 8.09
N ARG A 51 -20.11 -27.30 8.71
CA ARG A 51 -20.31 -25.86 8.96
C ARG A 51 -20.36 -25.05 7.67
N LEU A 52 -19.51 -25.37 6.71
CA LEU A 52 -19.52 -24.76 5.38
C LEU A 52 -20.87 -25.01 4.70
N PHE A 53 -21.30 -26.27 4.62
CA PHE A 53 -22.58 -26.68 4.00
C PHE A 53 -23.81 -26.10 4.69
N ALA A 54 -23.82 -26.04 6.02
CA ALA A 54 -24.87 -25.36 6.78
C ALA A 54 -24.94 -23.85 6.49
N ARG A 55 -23.82 -23.21 6.13
CA ARG A 55 -23.73 -21.78 5.80
C ARG A 55 -24.13 -21.46 4.35
N ILE A 56 -23.97 -22.40 3.40
CA ILE A 56 -24.44 -22.26 1.99
C ILE A 56 -25.88 -22.75 1.78
N GLY A 57 -26.56 -23.23 2.83
CA GLY A 57 -27.98 -23.65 2.76
C GLY A 57 -28.24 -24.98 2.07
N GLU A 58 -27.20 -25.75 1.75
CA GLU A 58 -27.33 -27.10 1.18
C GLU A 58 -27.17 -28.18 2.27
N GLY A 59 -28.11 -29.13 2.30
CA GLY A 59 -28.06 -30.26 3.25
C GLY A 59 -26.83 -31.14 3.02
N PHE A 60 -25.96 -31.24 4.01
CA PHE A 60 -24.83 -32.17 4.01
C PHE A 60 -25.33 -33.61 4.16
N PRO A 61 -24.93 -34.56 3.30
CA PRO A 61 -25.28 -35.96 3.50
C PRO A 61 -24.58 -36.48 4.77
N PRO A 62 -25.29 -37.20 5.67
CA PRO A 62 -24.70 -37.66 6.92
C PRO A 62 -23.57 -38.66 6.65
N ILE A 63 -22.38 -38.37 7.16
CA ILE A 63 -21.26 -39.32 7.15
C ILE A 63 -21.50 -40.29 8.31
N GLY A 64 -21.85 -41.54 7.98
CA GLY A 64 -22.00 -42.61 8.99
C GLY A 64 -20.66 -43.00 9.64
N PRO A 65 -20.69 -43.72 10.78
CA PRO A 65 -19.47 -44.21 11.42
C PRO A 65 -18.72 -45.16 10.48
N PHE A 66 -17.41 -44.93 10.30
CA PHE A 66 -16.57 -45.78 9.47
C PHE A 66 -16.30 -47.12 10.17
N GLU A 67 -16.90 -48.22 9.70
CA GLU A 67 -16.67 -49.55 10.29
C GLU A 67 -15.44 -50.27 9.69
N ARG A 68 -14.98 -49.88 8.49
CA ARG A 68 -13.79 -50.46 7.80
C ARG A 68 -12.97 -49.40 7.04
N GLU A 69 -11.64 -49.58 6.97
CA GLU A 69 -10.70 -48.66 6.29
C GLU A 69 -10.98 -48.47 4.79
N THR A 70 -11.42 -49.53 4.10
CA THR A 70 -11.75 -49.47 2.67
C THR A 70 -13.01 -48.66 2.38
N GLU A 71 -13.97 -48.64 3.31
CA GLU A 71 -15.21 -47.86 3.17
C GLU A 71 -14.93 -46.36 3.41
N ALA A 72 -14.00 -46.04 4.33
CA ALA A 72 -13.55 -44.68 4.58
C ALA A 72 -12.85 -44.08 3.35
N ALA A 73 -11.96 -44.83 2.69
CA ALA A 73 -11.26 -44.35 1.50
C ALA A 73 -12.21 -44.10 0.32
N THR A 74 -13.18 -44.99 0.11
CA THR A 74 -14.18 -44.85 -0.97
C THR A 74 -15.15 -43.70 -0.69
N GLN A 75 -15.68 -43.57 0.54
CA GLN A 75 -16.57 -42.45 0.90
C GLN A 75 -15.85 -41.10 0.87
N ILE A 76 -14.57 -41.04 1.26
CA ILE A 76 -13.75 -39.81 1.15
C ILE A 76 -13.46 -39.46 -0.31
N ALA A 77 -13.24 -40.46 -1.18
CA ALA A 77 -13.04 -40.24 -2.61
C ALA A 77 -14.33 -39.78 -3.31
N GLU A 78 -15.48 -40.36 -2.95
CA GLU A 78 -16.80 -39.94 -3.44
C GLU A 78 -17.17 -38.54 -2.93
N LEU A 79 -16.89 -38.25 -1.65
CA LEU A 79 -17.05 -36.91 -1.08
C LEU A 79 -16.10 -35.92 -1.76
N GLY A 80 -14.86 -36.32 -2.04
CA GLY A 80 -13.90 -35.52 -2.81
C GLY A 80 -14.38 -35.23 -4.24
N GLY A 81 -15.01 -36.22 -4.90
CA GLY A 81 -15.63 -36.04 -6.22
C GLY A 81 -16.89 -35.18 -6.21
N TYR A 82 -17.66 -35.20 -5.12
CA TYR A 82 -18.84 -34.34 -4.91
C TYR A 82 -18.47 -32.91 -4.51
N ILE A 83 -17.42 -32.74 -3.70
CA ILE A 83 -16.95 -31.46 -3.19
C ILE A 83 -16.04 -30.75 -4.20
N ALA A 84 -15.17 -31.44 -4.94
CA ALA A 84 -14.20 -30.77 -5.83
C ALA A 84 -14.83 -29.79 -6.85
N PRO A 85 -15.95 -30.13 -7.54
CA PRO A 85 -16.63 -29.18 -8.42
C PRO A 85 -17.34 -28.04 -7.66
N LYS A 86 -17.69 -28.27 -6.38
CA LYS A 86 -18.36 -27.31 -5.50
C LYS A 86 -17.38 -26.37 -4.79
N LEU A 87 -16.14 -26.82 -4.53
CA LEU A 87 -15.06 -26.01 -3.98
C LEU A 87 -14.59 -24.95 -4.97
N ASP A 88 -14.59 -25.26 -6.27
CA ASP A 88 -14.32 -24.28 -7.34
C ASP A 88 -15.42 -23.20 -7.44
N THR A 89 -16.60 -23.43 -6.85
CA THR A 89 -17.70 -22.46 -6.71
C THR A 89 -17.75 -21.79 -5.32
N ILE A 90 -16.89 -22.18 -4.37
CA ILE A 90 -16.84 -21.60 -3.01
C ILE A 90 -15.85 -20.42 -2.91
N THR A 91 -14.96 -20.23 -3.88
CA THR A 91 -14.12 -19.03 -4.01
C THR A 91 -14.62 -18.12 -5.13
N ASP A 92 -15.82 -17.58 -4.99
CA ASP A 92 -16.28 -16.57 -5.94
C ASP A 92 -15.40 -15.33 -5.81
N VAL A 93 -14.63 -15.06 -6.87
CA VAL A 93 -13.94 -13.80 -7.09
C VAL A 93 -14.93 -12.67 -6.82
N ARG A 94 -14.59 -11.69 -5.98
CA ARG A 94 -15.45 -10.51 -5.77
C ARG A 94 -14.94 -9.33 -6.55
N TRP A 95 -15.89 -8.49 -6.92
CA TRP A 95 -15.66 -7.22 -7.59
C TRP A 95 -16.39 -6.13 -6.81
N LEU A 96 -15.78 -4.95 -6.73
CA LEU A 96 -16.54 -3.75 -6.46
C LEU A 96 -17.48 -3.52 -7.65
N GLN A 97 -18.75 -3.33 -7.35
CA GLN A 97 -19.81 -3.26 -8.34
C GLN A 97 -20.72 -2.07 -8.08
N ALA A 98 -21.27 -1.52 -9.15
CA ALA A 98 -22.28 -0.49 -9.08
C ALA A 98 -23.42 -0.76 -10.07
N ARG A 99 -24.61 -0.26 -9.75
CA ARG A 99 -25.71 -0.12 -10.71
C ARG A 99 -26.47 1.16 -10.42
N VAL A 100 -27.04 1.74 -11.46
CA VAL A 100 -27.89 2.93 -11.35
C VAL A 100 -29.31 2.51 -11.69
N VAL A 101 -30.25 2.85 -10.82
CA VAL A 101 -31.65 2.46 -10.95
C VAL A 101 -32.55 3.67 -10.78
N GLU A 102 -33.71 3.67 -11.42
CA GLU A 102 -34.76 4.62 -11.08
C GLU A 102 -35.31 4.28 -9.68
N PRO A 103 -35.81 5.27 -8.91
CA PRO A 103 -36.48 5.01 -7.65
C PRO A 103 -37.70 4.12 -7.90
N GLY A 104 -37.58 2.83 -7.56
CA GLY A 104 -38.64 1.85 -7.72
C GLY A 104 -39.66 1.92 -6.58
N ASN A 105 -40.88 1.43 -6.85
CA ASN A 105 -41.82 1.07 -5.79
C ASN A 105 -41.28 -0.17 -5.05
N GLU A 106 -41.51 -0.26 -3.73
CA GLU A 106 -41.12 -1.44 -2.94
C GLU A 106 -41.66 -2.73 -3.58
N GLY A 107 -40.77 -3.71 -3.84
CA GLY A 107 -41.14 -5.05 -4.30
C GLY A 107 -40.92 -5.36 -5.78
N THR A 108 -40.49 -4.40 -6.61
CA THR A 108 -40.07 -4.68 -8.01
C THR A 108 -38.56 -4.85 -8.13
N THR A 109 -38.11 -5.82 -8.94
CA THR A 109 -36.69 -6.00 -9.27
C THR A 109 -36.15 -4.73 -9.96
N PRO A 110 -35.10 -4.08 -9.44
CA PRO A 110 -34.54 -2.89 -10.06
C PRO A 110 -33.99 -3.19 -11.45
N VAL A 111 -34.32 -2.36 -12.43
CA VAL A 111 -33.78 -2.43 -13.79
C VAL A 111 -32.62 -1.43 -13.90
N PRO A 112 -31.38 -1.89 -14.15
CA PRO A 112 -30.24 -1.00 -14.34
C PRO A 112 -30.42 -0.08 -15.55
N LEU A 113 -29.98 1.16 -15.42
CA LEU A 113 -30.02 2.17 -16.48
C LEU A 113 -28.74 2.14 -17.31
N GLY A 114 -28.88 2.36 -18.62
CA GLY A 114 -27.75 2.54 -19.54
C GLY A 114 -27.18 3.98 -19.56
N ALA A 115 -27.87 4.94 -18.95
CA ALA A 115 -27.42 6.32 -18.83
C ALA A 115 -28.09 7.02 -17.63
N PHE A 116 -27.58 8.20 -17.27
CA PHE A 116 -28.14 9.06 -16.23
C PHE A 116 -29.28 9.92 -16.78
N ARG A 117 -30.18 10.40 -15.90
CA ARG A 117 -31.29 11.29 -16.29
C ARG A 117 -31.14 12.64 -15.61
N ALA A 118 -31.05 13.68 -16.43
CA ALA A 118 -31.03 15.07 -15.98
C ALA A 118 -32.29 15.40 -15.16
N GLY A 119 -32.12 16.10 -14.03
CA GLY A 119 -33.20 16.61 -13.18
C GLY A 119 -34.03 15.56 -12.43
N VAL A 120 -33.78 14.27 -12.65
CA VAL A 120 -34.53 13.16 -12.03
C VAL A 120 -33.68 12.56 -10.91
N ALA A 121 -34.31 12.28 -9.77
CA ALA A 121 -33.64 11.55 -8.69
C ALA A 121 -33.40 10.10 -9.11
N GLN A 122 -32.20 9.61 -8.91
CA GLN A 122 -31.81 8.24 -9.22
C GLN A 122 -31.06 7.66 -8.02
N THR A 123 -31.10 6.33 -7.88
CA THR A 123 -30.35 5.63 -6.83
C THR A 123 -29.15 4.94 -7.46
N VAL A 124 -27.98 5.18 -6.90
CA VAL A 124 -26.78 4.42 -7.20
C VAL A 124 -26.60 3.38 -6.09
N GLU A 125 -26.60 2.12 -6.46
CA GLU A 125 -26.36 1.02 -5.54
C GLU A 125 -24.96 0.48 -5.73
N THR A 126 -24.29 0.11 -4.65
CA THR A 126 -22.97 -0.54 -4.70
C THR A 126 -22.85 -1.67 -3.69
N ARG A 127 -21.99 -2.63 -4.03
CA ARG A 127 -21.62 -3.77 -3.20
C ARG A 127 -20.26 -4.31 -3.61
N VAL A 128 -19.72 -5.19 -2.78
CA VAL A 128 -18.59 -6.06 -3.10
C VAL A 128 -19.11 -7.49 -3.19
N GLY A 129 -19.04 -8.12 -4.36
CA GLY A 129 -19.60 -9.47 -4.52
C GLY A 129 -19.25 -10.14 -5.85
N PRO A 130 -19.74 -11.38 -6.06
CA PRO A 130 -19.57 -12.11 -7.31
C PRO A 130 -20.17 -11.37 -8.51
N SER A 131 -19.73 -11.72 -9.72
CA SER A 131 -20.19 -11.10 -10.97
C SER A 131 -21.62 -11.53 -11.23
N GLU A 132 -22.49 -10.56 -11.46
CA GLU A 132 -23.90 -10.76 -11.77
C GLU A 132 -24.29 -9.80 -12.89
N ASP A 133 -25.11 -10.24 -13.85
CA ASP A 133 -25.45 -9.47 -15.06
C ASP A 133 -26.10 -8.11 -14.77
N ALA A 134 -26.77 -7.97 -13.62
CA ALA A 134 -27.43 -6.73 -13.21
C ALA A 134 -26.48 -5.68 -12.60
N TRP A 135 -25.19 -5.99 -12.50
CA TRP A 135 -24.18 -5.17 -11.84
C TRP A 135 -23.02 -4.87 -12.78
N ILE A 136 -22.63 -3.59 -12.83
CA ILE A 136 -21.46 -3.15 -13.59
C ILE A 136 -20.23 -3.33 -12.69
N SER A 137 -19.25 -4.10 -13.15
CA SER A 137 -18.01 -4.35 -12.40
C SER A 137 -16.86 -3.52 -12.94
N GLY A 138 -15.96 -3.13 -12.04
CA GLY A 138 -14.85 -2.22 -12.35
C GLY A 138 -13.69 -2.82 -13.15
N GLY A 139 -13.85 -4.05 -13.67
CA GLY A 139 -12.82 -4.80 -14.41
C GLY A 139 -11.63 -5.30 -13.58
N THR A 140 -11.39 -4.73 -12.40
CA THR A 140 -10.37 -5.17 -11.45
C THR A 140 -11.01 -5.88 -10.26
N ARG A 141 -10.43 -7.03 -9.89
CA ARG A 141 -10.84 -7.82 -8.74
C ARG A 141 -10.75 -7.00 -7.45
N PHE A 142 -11.73 -7.14 -6.56
CA PHE A 142 -11.63 -6.66 -5.19
C PHE A 142 -10.70 -7.61 -4.41
N PRO A 143 -9.68 -7.12 -3.68
CA PRO A 143 -8.64 -7.97 -3.09
C PRO A 143 -9.10 -8.78 -1.86
N ASP A 144 -10.29 -9.40 -1.91
CA ASP A 144 -10.99 -10.08 -0.82
C ASP A 144 -10.42 -11.43 -0.41
N GLU A 145 -9.71 -12.11 -1.31
CA GLU A 145 -9.09 -13.44 -1.05
C GLU A 145 -8.14 -13.45 0.12
N GLU A 146 -7.61 -12.27 0.41
CA GLU A 146 -6.69 -12.08 1.47
C GLU A 146 -7.40 -11.58 2.73
N LEU A 147 -8.72 -11.40 2.82
CA LEU A 147 -9.32 -11.00 4.11
C LEU A 147 -9.01 -12.02 5.21
N GLN A 148 -8.70 -11.53 6.41
CA GLN A 148 -8.48 -12.41 7.56
C GLN A 148 -9.68 -13.33 7.74
N GLU A 149 -9.45 -14.64 7.95
CA GLU A 149 -10.53 -15.57 8.27
C GLU A 149 -11.21 -15.12 9.58
N SER A 150 -12.40 -14.54 9.45
CA SER A 150 -13.24 -14.08 10.55
C SER A 150 -14.64 -14.69 10.43
N ASP A 151 -15.22 -15.06 11.57
CA ASP A 151 -16.64 -15.44 11.65
C ASP A 151 -17.57 -14.21 11.63
N GLU A 152 -17.02 -13.00 11.84
CA GLU A 152 -17.75 -11.73 11.80
C GLU A 152 -17.53 -10.99 10.47
N PRO A 153 -18.57 -10.40 9.86
CA PRO A 153 -18.42 -9.58 8.67
C PRO A 153 -17.52 -8.36 8.92
N HIS A 154 -16.66 -8.01 7.95
CA HIS A 154 -15.90 -6.77 8.00
C HIS A 154 -16.79 -5.59 7.63
N LEU A 155 -16.78 -4.55 8.47
CA LEU A 155 -17.47 -3.30 8.19
C LEU A 155 -16.58 -2.43 7.29
N LEU A 156 -17.03 -2.17 6.06
CA LEU A 156 -16.35 -1.27 5.13
C LEU A 156 -17.14 0.03 5.00
N THR A 157 -16.45 1.15 5.04
CA THR A 157 -17.01 2.47 4.74
C THR A 157 -16.90 2.72 3.24
N VAL A 158 -17.99 3.16 2.63
CA VAL A 158 -18.05 3.55 1.22
C VAL A 158 -18.37 5.04 1.15
N VAL A 159 -17.42 5.81 0.63
CA VAL A 159 -17.58 7.24 0.38
C VAL A 159 -17.90 7.43 -1.11
N PHE A 160 -19.07 7.99 -1.38
CA PHE A 160 -19.54 8.37 -2.71
C PHE A 160 -19.41 9.88 -2.90
N THR A 161 -18.69 10.28 -3.94
CA THR A 161 -18.35 11.68 -4.20
C THR A 161 -18.69 12.03 -5.64
N GLU A 162 -19.69 12.89 -5.86
CA GLU A 162 -19.87 13.51 -7.18
C GLU A 162 -18.69 14.44 -7.48
N LEU A 163 -18.06 14.30 -8.65
CA LEU A 163 -16.87 15.07 -9.02
C LEU A 163 -17.19 16.48 -9.53
N ARG A 164 -18.22 17.08 -8.94
CA ARG A 164 -18.74 18.40 -9.25
C ARG A 164 -18.64 19.31 -8.00
N PRO A 165 -18.19 20.57 -8.16
CA PRO A 165 -18.11 21.49 -7.03
C PRO A 165 -19.46 21.69 -6.33
N GLY A 166 -19.43 21.76 -5.00
CA GLY A 166 -20.60 22.13 -4.19
C GLY A 166 -21.57 20.98 -3.87
N VAL A 167 -21.30 19.76 -4.33
CA VAL A 167 -22.06 18.57 -3.91
C VAL A 167 -21.36 17.92 -2.72
N GLU A 168 -22.11 17.69 -1.64
CA GLU A 168 -21.57 16.99 -0.47
C GLU A 168 -21.40 15.49 -0.76
N ALA A 169 -20.31 14.91 -0.25
CA ALA A 169 -20.09 13.48 -0.30
C ALA A 169 -21.15 12.74 0.54
N GLN A 170 -21.53 11.56 0.09
CA GLN A 170 -22.39 10.65 0.83
C GLN A 170 -21.54 9.50 1.39
N VAL A 171 -21.84 9.08 2.61
CA VAL A 171 -21.12 8.00 3.29
C VAL A 171 -22.13 6.92 3.67
N ALA A 172 -21.79 5.67 3.37
CA ALA A 172 -22.56 4.51 3.77
C ALA A 172 -21.62 3.36 4.16
N GLU A 173 -22.17 2.33 4.77
CA GLU A 173 -21.40 1.16 5.19
C GLU A 173 -21.90 -0.10 4.48
N ILE A 174 -20.98 -1.03 4.21
CA ILE A 174 -21.28 -2.38 3.75
C ILE A 174 -20.68 -3.40 4.71
N LEU A 175 -21.44 -4.44 5.01
CA LEU A 175 -20.96 -5.59 5.75
C LEU A 175 -20.47 -6.62 4.74
N LEU A 176 -19.16 -6.88 4.73
CA LEU A 176 -18.53 -7.86 3.85
C LEU A 176 -18.33 -9.17 4.62
N PRO A 177 -19.16 -10.21 4.39
CA PRO A 177 -18.99 -11.51 5.04
C PRO A 177 -17.74 -12.23 4.51
N ALA A 178 -17.30 -13.27 5.23
CA ALA A 178 -16.18 -14.11 4.79
C ALA A 178 -16.42 -14.77 3.42
N ILE A 179 -17.67 -15.10 3.07
CA ILE A 179 -18.07 -15.71 1.79
C ILE A 179 -19.31 -15.00 1.25
N GLY A 180 -19.36 -14.78 -0.06
CA GLY A 180 -20.51 -14.21 -0.75
C GLY A 180 -20.50 -12.68 -0.85
N ALA A 181 -21.60 -12.11 -1.34
CA ALA A 181 -21.73 -10.67 -1.53
C ALA A 181 -21.86 -9.93 -0.18
N SER A 182 -21.36 -8.70 -0.14
CA SER A 182 -21.65 -7.75 0.93
C SER A 182 -23.12 -7.35 0.94
N THR A 183 -23.54 -6.66 2.01
CA THR A 183 -24.75 -5.85 1.94
C THR A 183 -24.62 -4.78 0.84
N VAL A 184 -25.76 -4.35 0.31
CA VAL A 184 -25.85 -3.25 -0.66
C VAL A 184 -26.02 -1.94 0.09
N CYS A 185 -25.27 -0.90 -0.30
CA CYS A 185 -25.56 0.47 0.12
C CYS A 185 -26.04 1.31 -1.06
N GLN A 186 -26.74 2.40 -0.75
CA GLN A 186 -27.46 3.23 -1.72
C GLN A 186 -27.06 4.70 -1.56
N PHE A 187 -26.89 5.38 -2.68
CA PHE A 187 -26.60 6.81 -2.76
C PHE A 187 -27.62 7.48 -3.66
N LEU A 188 -28.09 8.65 -3.25
CA LEU A 188 -29.07 9.42 -4.01
C LEU A 188 -28.34 10.43 -4.90
N ILE A 189 -28.63 10.42 -6.19
CA ILE A 189 -28.09 11.39 -7.13
C ILE A 189 -29.21 12.14 -7.84
N ARG A 190 -28.90 13.35 -8.28
CA ARG A 190 -29.74 14.13 -9.19
C ARG A 190 -28.84 14.95 -10.11
N PRO A 191 -28.49 14.41 -11.30
CA PRO A 191 -27.74 15.17 -12.31
C PRO A 191 -28.48 16.47 -12.67
N ASP A 192 -27.75 17.56 -12.96
CA ASP A 192 -28.38 18.83 -13.32
C ASP A 192 -29.03 18.77 -14.71
N LEU A 193 -29.91 19.75 -15.01
CA LEU A 193 -30.62 19.84 -16.28
C LEU A 193 -29.72 20.10 -17.48
N ASP A 194 -28.59 20.80 -17.27
CA ASP A 194 -27.59 21.15 -18.28
C ASP A 194 -26.38 20.20 -18.29
N GLN A 195 -26.34 19.23 -17.39
CA GLN A 195 -25.28 18.24 -17.31
C GLN A 195 -25.38 17.25 -18.48
N THR A 196 -24.28 17.02 -19.18
CA THR A 196 -24.20 16.07 -20.31
C THR A 196 -23.44 14.79 -19.96
N GLN A 197 -22.62 14.84 -18.91
CA GLN A 197 -21.82 13.73 -18.40
C GLN A 197 -21.89 13.72 -16.88
N PHE A 198 -22.10 12.54 -16.30
CA PHE A 198 -22.08 12.32 -14.87
C PHE A 198 -20.80 11.60 -14.48
N GLU A 199 -20.17 12.04 -13.40
CA GLU A 199 -19.00 11.39 -12.83
C GLU A 199 -19.04 11.43 -11.31
N ALA A 200 -18.80 10.27 -10.70
CA ALA A 200 -18.68 10.14 -9.27
C ALA A 200 -17.63 9.08 -8.89
N ARG A 201 -16.97 9.30 -7.75
CA ARG A 201 -15.95 8.42 -7.20
C ARG A 201 -16.48 7.66 -6.00
N PHE A 202 -16.23 6.36 -6.00
CA PHE A 202 -16.33 5.49 -4.85
C PHE A 202 -14.95 5.35 -4.21
N SER A 203 -14.87 5.54 -2.90
CA SER A 203 -13.70 5.18 -2.09
C SER A 203 -14.14 4.16 -1.06
N VAL A 204 -13.57 2.96 -1.11
CA VAL A 204 -13.84 1.88 -0.14
C VAL A 204 -12.74 1.88 0.90
N LEU A 205 -13.12 1.97 2.18
CA LEU A 205 -12.22 2.07 3.30
C LEU A 205 -12.50 1.00 4.36
N TYR A 206 -11.45 0.59 5.06
CA TYR A 206 -11.53 -0.16 6.30
C TYR A 206 -10.81 0.63 7.41
N ALA A 207 -11.53 1.09 8.43
CA ALA A 207 -10.96 1.87 9.53
C ALA A 207 -10.10 3.06 9.05
N ASN A 208 -10.67 3.89 8.17
CA ASN A 208 -10.04 5.00 7.43
C ASN A 208 -8.83 4.65 6.56
N ARG A 209 -8.56 3.36 6.34
CA ARG A 209 -7.57 2.91 5.34
C ARG A 209 -8.26 2.75 4.00
N VAL A 210 -7.86 3.52 3.00
CA VAL A 210 -8.35 3.36 1.62
C VAL A 210 -7.85 2.04 1.05
N LEU A 211 -8.77 1.21 0.58
CA LEU A 211 -8.50 -0.09 -0.04
C LEU A 211 -8.50 0.03 -1.56
N GLN A 212 -9.55 0.66 -2.08
CA GLN A 212 -9.78 0.79 -3.52
C GLN A 212 -10.60 2.05 -3.82
N THR A 213 -10.31 2.67 -4.96
CA THR A 213 -11.14 3.75 -5.52
C THR A 213 -11.62 3.37 -6.92
N ALA A 214 -12.85 3.78 -7.27
CA ALA A 214 -13.45 3.52 -8.57
C ALA A 214 -14.29 4.71 -9.05
N LEU A 215 -14.31 4.92 -10.36
CA LEU A 215 -15.04 5.97 -11.05
C LEU A 215 -16.29 5.38 -11.70
N LEU A 216 -17.45 5.92 -11.35
CA LEU A 216 -18.71 5.72 -12.05
C LEU A 216 -18.92 6.89 -13.00
N ARG A 217 -19.09 6.62 -14.30
CA ARG A 217 -19.27 7.67 -15.30
C ARG A 217 -20.23 7.27 -16.40
N GLY A 218 -20.84 8.25 -17.05
CA GLY A 218 -21.68 7.99 -18.21
C GLY A 218 -22.46 9.22 -18.68
N PRO A 219 -23.10 9.10 -19.86
CA PRO A 219 -23.86 10.21 -20.43
C PRO A 219 -25.09 10.54 -19.59
N VAL A 220 -25.46 11.81 -19.55
CA VAL A 220 -26.71 12.30 -18.96
C VAL A 220 -27.68 12.63 -20.10
N SER A 221 -28.82 11.96 -20.10
CA SER A 221 -29.89 12.16 -21.07
C SER A 221 -30.98 13.08 -20.53
N SER A 222 -31.73 13.69 -21.45
CA SER A 222 -32.89 14.53 -21.13
C SER A 222 -33.91 13.78 -20.26
N PRO A 223 -34.65 14.48 -19.35
CA PRO A 223 -35.52 13.84 -18.35
C PRO A 223 -36.58 12.90 -18.92
N SER A 224 -37.10 13.18 -20.13
CA SER A 224 -38.25 12.47 -20.72
C SER A 224 -37.95 11.76 -22.04
N GLN A 225 -36.67 11.71 -22.46
CA GLN A 225 -36.28 11.03 -23.68
C GLN A 225 -35.84 9.59 -23.38
N PRO A 226 -36.11 8.64 -24.31
CA PRO A 226 -35.44 7.35 -24.29
C PRO A 226 -33.93 7.55 -24.32
N PHE A 227 -33.19 6.65 -23.69
CA PHE A 227 -31.74 6.66 -23.80
C PHE A 227 -31.33 6.39 -25.26
N GLU A 228 -30.28 7.06 -25.73
CA GLU A 228 -29.73 6.79 -27.05
C GLU A 228 -29.21 5.35 -27.12
N GLU A 229 -29.43 4.68 -28.24
CA GLU A 229 -29.01 3.30 -28.46
C GLU A 229 -27.48 3.19 -28.31
N GLY A 230 -27.02 2.28 -27.45
CA GLY A 230 -25.60 2.11 -27.13
C GLY A 230 -25.06 3.01 -26.01
N SER A 231 -25.89 3.84 -25.37
CA SER A 231 -25.47 4.55 -24.16
C SER A 231 -25.14 3.57 -23.04
N THR A 232 -23.97 3.71 -22.43
CA THR A 232 -23.54 2.87 -21.30
C THR A 232 -23.03 3.70 -20.13
N ILE A 233 -23.41 3.28 -18.92
CA ILE A 233 -22.75 3.69 -17.69
C ILE A 233 -21.53 2.78 -17.51
N GLU A 234 -20.39 3.37 -17.27
CA GLU A 234 -19.14 2.69 -17.01
C GLU A 234 -18.80 2.76 -15.53
N PHE A 235 -18.23 1.67 -15.03
CA PHE A 235 -17.62 1.62 -13.72
C PHE A 235 -16.18 1.15 -13.88
N VAL A 236 -15.21 1.94 -13.43
CA VAL A 236 -13.79 1.71 -13.70
C VAL A 236 -13.00 1.87 -12.41
N VAL A 237 -12.23 0.85 -12.02
CA VAL A 237 -11.32 0.98 -10.88
C VAL A 237 -10.21 1.98 -11.22
N GLU A 238 -10.06 3.01 -10.40
CA GLU A 238 -9.02 4.04 -10.55
C GLU A 238 -7.73 3.62 -9.89
N ALA A 239 -7.82 3.06 -8.68
CA ALA A 239 -6.66 2.58 -7.93
C ALA A 239 -7.02 1.41 -7.02
N VAL A 240 -6.20 0.36 -7.07
CA VAL A 240 -6.09 -0.61 -5.97
C VAL A 240 -4.97 -0.09 -5.08
N VAL A 241 -5.35 0.59 -3.99
CA VAL A 241 -4.40 1.21 -3.06
C VAL A 241 -3.71 0.15 -2.23
N ARG A 242 -4.45 -0.92 -1.90
CA ARG A 242 -3.98 -2.03 -1.12
C ARG A 242 -4.30 -3.35 -1.81
N ALA A 243 -3.28 -4.12 -2.16
CA ALA A 243 -3.47 -5.42 -2.80
C ALA A 243 -3.71 -6.56 -1.80
N ARG A 244 -3.40 -6.34 -0.51
CA ARG A 244 -3.42 -7.35 0.54
C ARG A 244 -4.24 -6.96 1.75
N MET A 245 -5.11 -7.85 2.23
CA MET A 245 -6.10 -7.54 3.27
C MET A 245 -6.07 -8.50 4.48
N ASP A 246 -5.05 -9.37 4.58
CA ASP A 246 -5.01 -10.48 5.57
C ASP A 246 -4.70 -10.06 6.98
N ASP A 247 -4.27 -8.81 7.14
CA ASP A 247 -3.85 -8.24 8.40
C ASP A 247 -4.67 -7.03 8.82
N LEU A 248 -5.80 -6.75 8.14
CA LEU A 248 -6.62 -5.56 8.38
C LEU A 248 -6.97 -5.38 9.87
N ASP A 249 -7.39 -6.43 10.56
CA ASP A 249 -7.79 -6.37 11.98
C ASP A 249 -6.60 -6.28 12.95
N SER A 250 -5.43 -6.76 12.52
CA SER A 250 -4.21 -6.71 13.33
C SER A 250 -3.51 -5.35 13.30
N ARG A 251 -3.94 -4.47 12.39
CA ARG A 251 -3.32 -3.16 12.18
C ARG A 251 -4.03 -2.06 12.94
N ARG A 252 -3.23 -1.07 13.35
CA ARG A 252 -3.76 0.17 13.90
C ARG A 252 -4.65 0.87 12.85
N PRO A 253 -5.87 1.30 13.22
CA PRO A 253 -6.72 2.16 12.40
C PRO A 253 -6.03 3.47 12.02
N PHE A 254 -6.33 3.97 10.82
CA PHE A 254 -5.95 5.34 10.47
C PHE A 254 -6.89 6.33 11.14
N ASP A 255 -6.37 7.49 11.52
CA ASP A 255 -7.17 8.58 12.08
C ASP A 255 -7.82 9.40 10.95
N ALA A 256 -7.18 9.46 9.77
CA ALA A 256 -7.69 10.11 8.57
C ALA A 256 -7.06 9.54 7.28
N ALA A 257 -7.78 9.69 6.16
CA ALA A 257 -7.29 9.47 4.82
C ALA A 257 -7.42 10.74 3.96
N VAL A 258 -6.45 10.94 3.06
CA VAL A 258 -6.42 12.03 2.10
C VAL A 258 -6.17 11.46 0.72
N ILE A 259 -7.14 11.61 -0.19
CA ILE A 259 -7.05 11.16 -1.58
C ILE A 259 -6.78 12.39 -2.45
N VAL A 260 -5.68 12.37 -3.19
CA VAL A 260 -5.29 13.41 -4.16
C VAL A 260 -5.53 12.87 -5.56
N ASN A 261 -6.45 13.49 -6.28
CA ASN A 261 -6.85 13.08 -7.63
C ASN A 261 -7.35 14.30 -8.43
N HIS A 262 -8.15 14.09 -9.48
CA HIS A 262 -8.78 15.15 -10.28
C HIS A 262 -10.26 14.86 -10.55
N ASN A 263 -10.96 15.83 -11.12
CA ASN A 263 -12.29 15.68 -11.73
C ASN A 263 -12.20 15.34 -13.23
N SER A 264 -13.36 15.28 -13.90
CA SER A 264 -13.49 15.06 -15.35
C SER A 264 -12.69 16.03 -16.23
N GLU A 265 -12.52 17.27 -15.77
CA GLU A 265 -11.80 18.35 -16.46
C GLU A 265 -10.31 18.36 -16.13
N TYR A 266 -9.80 17.31 -15.47
CA TYR A 266 -8.43 17.23 -14.94
C TYR A 266 -8.07 18.33 -13.93
N VAL A 267 -9.08 18.98 -13.34
CA VAL A 267 -8.88 19.92 -12.23
C VAL A 267 -8.54 19.11 -10.98
N PRO A 268 -7.38 19.36 -10.33
CA PRO A 268 -7.00 18.64 -9.12
C PRO A 268 -8.03 18.80 -8.00
N LEU A 269 -8.20 17.74 -7.21
CA LEU A 269 -9.09 17.66 -6.04
C LEU A 269 -8.40 16.91 -4.90
N ILE A 270 -8.71 17.33 -3.68
CA ILE A 270 -8.35 16.64 -2.44
C ILE A 270 -9.63 16.21 -1.74
N THR A 271 -9.77 14.91 -1.53
CA THR A 271 -10.83 14.33 -0.70
C THR A 271 -10.20 13.94 0.63
N THR A 272 -10.67 14.53 1.73
CA THR A 272 -10.23 14.17 3.08
C THR A 272 -11.37 13.44 3.78
N ILE A 273 -11.04 12.34 4.45
CA ILE A 273 -11.97 11.43 5.10
C ILE A 273 -11.48 11.18 6.52
N ALA A 274 -12.36 11.36 7.51
CA ALA A 274 -12.15 10.95 8.89
C ALA A 274 -13.47 10.38 9.43
N ASN A 275 -13.57 9.05 9.42
CA ASN A 275 -14.78 8.29 9.72
C ASN A 275 -15.92 8.67 8.75
N ASP A 276 -17.02 9.20 9.29
CA ASP A 276 -18.20 9.66 8.56
C ASP A 276 -18.07 11.09 8.00
N LEU A 277 -17.01 11.81 8.37
CA LEU A 277 -16.76 13.16 7.89
C LEU A 277 -15.94 13.15 6.60
N VAL A 278 -16.49 13.76 5.56
CA VAL A 278 -15.84 13.88 4.25
C VAL A 278 -15.91 15.31 3.75
N SER A 279 -14.81 15.77 3.16
CA SER A 279 -14.74 17.06 2.46
C SER A 279 -13.92 16.92 1.19
N ILE A 280 -14.37 17.57 0.12
CA ILE A 280 -13.72 17.59 -1.18
C ILE A 280 -13.45 19.03 -1.57
N ASN A 281 -12.18 19.33 -1.87
CA ASN A 281 -11.78 20.69 -2.17
C ASN A 281 -10.74 20.74 -3.30
N PRO A 282 -10.77 21.77 -4.15
CA PRO A 282 -9.67 22.04 -5.06
C PRO A 282 -8.41 22.44 -4.26
N PRO A 283 -7.21 22.02 -4.69
CA PRO A 283 -5.96 22.32 -3.99
C PRO A 283 -5.39 23.69 -4.36
N ALA A 284 -6.13 24.55 -5.08
CA ALA A 284 -5.61 25.82 -5.60
C ALA A 284 -4.93 26.70 -4.53
N LYS A 285 -5.41 26.64 -3.27
CA LYS A 285 -4.81 27.37 -2.14
C LYS A 285 -3.56 26.71 -1.55
N LEU A 286 -3.24 25.48 -1.92
CA LEU A 286 -2.07 24.72 -1.49
C LEU A 286 -0.87 24.87 -2.43
N GLU A 287 -1.12 25.15 -3.71
CA GLU A 287 -0.10 25.15 -4.76
C GLU A 287 1.12 26.02 -4.43
N ALA A 288 0.89 27.19 -3.82
CA ALA A 288 1.97 28.09 -3.44
C ALA A 288 2.91 27.48 -2.40
N GLY A 289 2.35 26.84 -1.36
CA GLY A 289 3.12 26.13 -0.33
C GLY A 289 3.85 24.92 -0.91
N VAL A 290 3.15 24.08 -1.69
CA VAL A 290 3.74 22.89 -2.34
C VAL A 290 4.91 23.27 -3.26
N ARG A 291 4.74 24.31 -4.10
CA ARG A 291 5.78 24.79 -5.01
C ARG A 291 7.00 25.33 -4.24
N LYS A 292 6.77 26.08 -3.16
CA LYS A 292 7.87 26.59 -2.31
C LYS A 292 8.65 25.45 -1.68
N ILE A 293 7.97 24.43 -1.13
CA ILE A 293 8.62 23.24 -0.56
C ILE A 293 9.43 22.53 -1.65
N ARG A 294 8.83 22.24 -2.81
CA ARG A 294 9.52 21.58 -3.93
C ARG A 294 10.80 22.32 -4.31
N ASN A 295 10.72 23.64 -4.51
CA ASN A 295 11.88 24.45 -4.88
C ASN A 295 12.98 24.45 -3.81
N LEU A 296 12.61 24.39 -2.53
CA LEU A 296 13.57 24.28 -1.42
C LEU A 296 14.25 22.91 -1.42
N LEU A 297 13.50 21.84 -1.64
CA LEU A 297 14.07 20.48 -1.72
C LEU A 297 14.96 20.30 -2.95
N THR A 298 14.60 20.89 -4.10
CA THR A 298 15.44 20.89 -5.31
C THR A 298 16.77 21.60 -5.07
N GLN A 299 16.79 22.74 -4.36
CA GLN A 299 18.05 23.43 -4.02
C GLN A 299 19.03 22.55 -3.23
N ILE A 300 18.53 21.63 -2.39
CA ILE A 300 19.38 20.68 -1.66
C ILE A 300 19.88 19.60 -2.61
N ALA A 301 18.99 19.07 -3.46
CA ALA A 301 19.36 18.05 -4.42
C ALA A 301 20.41 18.54 -5.43
N ASP A 302 20.37 19.82 -5.80
CA ASP A 302 21.28 20.42 -6.78
C ASP A 302 22.65 20.81 -6.18
N ASP A 303 22.70 21.24 -4.92
CA ASP A 303 23.93 21.67 -4.23
C ASP A 303 23.92 21.21 -2.77
N PRO A 304 24.08 19.91 -2.52
CA PRO A 304 23.96 19.36 -1.17
C PRO A 304 25.17 19.65 -0.28
N GLU A 305 26.36 19.88 -0.84
CA GLU A 305 27.59 20.22 -0.08
C GLU A 305 27.43 21.50 0.73
N LYS A 306 26.71 22.48 0.17
CA LYS A 306 26.36 23.73 0.85
C LYS A 306 25.64 23.54 2.19
N TYR A 307 24.94 22.42 2.37
CA TYR A 307 24.14 22.11 3.56
C TYR A 307 24.83 21.13 4.53
N ALA A 308 26.05 20.66 4.20
CA ALA A 308 26.78 19.70 5.01
C ALA A 308 27.28 20.30 6.34
N GLY A 309 27.46 19.44 7.35
CA GLY A 309 28.03 19.81 8.65
C GLY A 309 27.00 20.10 9.76
N GLU A 310 27.44 19.92 11.02
CA GLU A 310 26.59 20.13 12.19
C GLU A 310 26.29 21.62 12.41
N ASN A 311 25.02 21.96 12.63
CA ASN A 311 24.56 23.33 12.90
C ASN A 311 24.94 24.38 11.82
N ASN A 312 25.04 23.94 10.56
CA ASN A 312 25.26 24.79 9.39
C ASN A 312 24.17 25.87 9.24
N GLU A 313 24.58 27.13 8.99
CA GLU A 313 23.68 28.27 8.85
C GLU A 313 22.72 28.17 7.65
N TYR A 314 23.14 27.57 6.53
CA TYR A 314 22.30 27.29 5.36
C TYR A 314 21.23 26.26 5.68
N THR A 315 21.56 25.23 6.47
CA THR A 315 20.58 24.22 6.92
C THR A 315 19.59 24.83 7.92
N ALA A 316 20.07 25.68 8.84
CA ALA A 316 19.20 26.42 9.75
C ALA A 316 18.25 27.37 9.00
N GLU A 317 18.72 28.03 7.93
CA GLU A 317 17.88 28.86 7.05
C GLU A 317 16.89 28.03 6.25
N LEU A 318 17.32 26.90 5.68
CA LEU A 318 16.45 25.99 4.94
C LEU A 318 15.30 25.50 5.81
N LEU A 319 15.58 25.01 7.03
CA LEU A 319 14.56 24.56 7.97
C LEU A 319 13.58 25.68 8.34
N PHE A 320 14.07 26.90 8.50
CA PHE A 320 13.23 28.07 8.71
C PHE A 320 12.32 28.34 7.50
N ARG A 321 12.86 28.35 6.28
CA ARG A 321 12.11 28.56 5.04
C ARG A 321 11.07 27.45 4.81
N LEU A 322 11.42 26.19 5.12
CA LEU A 322 10.50 25.06 5.10
C LEU A 322 9.38 25.24 6.11
N ALA A 323 9.67 25.75 7.33
CA ALA A 323 8.64 26.00 8.32
C ALA A 323 7.66 27.09 7.85
N VAL A 324 8.17 28.14 7.20
CA VAL A 324 7.32 29.20 6.60
C VAL A 324 6.45 28.64 5.47
N ALA A 325 7.03 27.87 4.55
CA ALA A 325 6.29 27.24 3.45
C ALA A 325 5.28 26.20 3.94
N GLY A 326 5.64 25.43 4.98
CA GLY A 326 4.80 24.47 5.67
C GLY A 326 3.61 25.12 6.38
N LYS A 327 3.81 26.32 6.93
CA LYS A 327 2.73 27.11 7.53
C LYS A 327 1.77 27.67 6.48
N GLU A 328 2.28 28.04 5.31
CA GLU A 328 1.47 28.42 4.16
C GLU A 328 0.67 27.24 3.61
N LEU A 329 1.28 26.05 3.53
CA LEU A 329 0.59 24.81 3.19
C LEU A 329 -0.55 24.52 4.19
N GLY A 330 -0.28 24.59 5.49
CA GLY A 330 -1.29 24.39 6.54
C GLY A 330 -2.44 25.42 6.50
N ARG A 331 -2.16 26.67 6.10
CA ARG A 331 -3.19 27.69 5.87
C ARG A 331 -4.04 27.37 4.64
N GLY A 332 -3.41 26.95 3.55
CA GLY A 332 -4.14 26.52 2.35
C GLY A 332 -5.07 25.34 2.64
N LEU A 333 -4.68 24.46 3.58
CA LEU A 333 -5.57 23.42 4.10
C LEU A 333 -6.74 24.06 4.86
N SER A 334 -6.48 24.97 5.79
CA SER A 334 -7.49 25.66 6.61
C SER A 334 -8.60 26.39 5.84
N ASP A 335 -8.29 26.88 4.63
CA ASP A 335 -9.17 27.73 3.84
C ASP A 335 -10.15 26.95 2.92
N MET A 336 -10.37 25.67 3.20
CA MET A 336 -11.27 24.77 2.49
C MET A 336 -12.74 24.89 2.97
N ASN A 337 -13.69 24.44 2.14
CA ASN A 337 -15.14 24.65 2.33
C ASN A 337 -15.86 23.39 2.84
N GLY A 338 -17.16 23.53 3.16
CA GLY A 338 -18.03 22.42 3.58
C GLY A 338 -17.72 21.95 5.01
N ASN A 339 -17.68 20.63 5.22
CA ASN A 339 -17.34 20.00 6.51
C ASN A 339 -15.90 20.26 6.99
N TRP A 340 -15.14 21.04 6.24
CA TRP A 340 -13.72 21.25 6.47
C TRP A 340 -13.36 21.78 7.87
N PRO A 341 -14.05 22.76 8.49
CA PRO A 341 -13.64 23.26 9.81
C PRO A 341 -13.61 22.18 10.89
N VAL A 342 -14.54 21.21 10.83
CA VAL A 342 -14.56 20.06 11.75
C VAL A 342 -13.47 19.05 11.37
N LEU A 343 -13.37 18.75 10.08
CA LEU A 343 -12.39 17.80 9.52
C LEU A 343 -10.95 18.25 9.73
N GLN A 344 -10.70 19.57 9.71
CA GLN A 344 -9.40 20.17 9.94
C GLN A 344 -8.89 19.84 11.34
N ASN A 345 -9.75 19.96 12.36
CA ASN A 345 -9.38 19.62 13.73
C ASN A 345 -9.05 18.13 13.83
N LYS A 346 -9.86 17.26 13.21
CA LYS A 346 -9.58 15.82 13.14
C LYS A 346 -8.25 15.51 12.46
N LEU A 347 -7.97 16.16 11.32
CA LEU A 347 -6.72 15.96 10.58
C LEU A 347 -5.50 16.50 11.35
N SER A 348 -5.65 17.61 12.08
CA SER A 348 -4.60 18.16 12.94
C SER A 348 -4.33 17.29 14.16
N GLU A 349 -5.35 16.65 14.73
CA GLU A 349 -5.23 15.72 15.87
C GLU A 349 -4.76 14.32 15.44
N ALA A 350 -4.94 13.95 14.17
CA ALA A 350 -4.58 12.65 13.62
C ALA A 350 -3.09 12.34 13.85
N THR A 351 -2.81 11.13 14.32
CA THR A 351 -1.45 10.61 14.53
C THR A 351 -1.00 9.67 13.42
N LEU A 352 -1.96 9.01 12.76
CA LEU A 352 -1.74 8.09 11.65
C LEU A 352 -2.61 8.54 10.46
N ILE A 353 -1.98 8.99 9.38
CA ILE A 353 -2.65 9.54 8.19
C ILE A 353 -2.23 8.74 6.96
N GLN A 354 -3.21 8.36 6.12
CA GLN A 354 -2.93 7.79 4.81
C GLN A 354 -3.12 8.86 3.73
N VAL A 355 -2.16 9.00 2.82
CA VAL A 355 -2.24 9.87 1.65
C VAL A 355 -2.17 9.01 0.40
N VAL A 356 -3.22 9.04 -0.42
CA VAL A 356 -3.33 8.29 -1.67
C VAL A 356 -3.26 9.27 -2.84
N SER A 357 -2.16 9.25 -3.57
CA SER A 357 -2.03 9.94 -4.86
C SER A 357 -2.43 8.98 -5.98
N VAL A 358 -3.55 9.26 -6.65
CA VAL A 358 -4.07 8.39 -7.73
C VAL A 358 -3.37 8.66 -9.07
N THR A 359 -2.72 9.82 -9.21
CA THR A 359 -1.86 10.16 -10.35
C THR A 359 -0.39 10.23 -9.94
N ALA A 360 0.51 9.80 -10.83
CA ALA A 360 1.94 9.74 -10.55
C ALA A 360 2.55 11.13 -10.21
N GLU A 361 1.99 12.19 -10.79
CA GLU A 361 2.44 13.57 -10.60
C GLU A 361 1.84 14.25 -9.35
N ALA A 362 0.78 13.67 -8.75
CA ALA A 362 0.17 14.23 -7.55
C ALA A 362 1.13 14.13 -6.36
N TYR A 363 1.49 15.28 -5.81
CA TYR A 363 2.34 15.40 -4.63
C TYR A 363 1.71 16.34 -3.61
N LEU A 364 1.36 15.78 -2.45
CA LEU A 364 0.88 16.53 -1.30
C LEU A 364 1.82 16.30 -0.10
N PRO A 365 2.75 17.24 0.18
CA PRO A 365 3.78 17.12 1.21
C PRO A 365 3.23 17.37 2.63
N LEU A 366 2.33 16.51 3.12
CA LEU A 366 1.75 16.68 4.46
C LEU A 366 2.80 16.63 5.58
N GLU A 367 3.91 15.91 5.37
CA GLU A 367 5.05 15.83 6.29
C GLU A 367 5.68 17.21 6.58
N PHE A 368 5.53 18.17 5.67
CA PHE A 368 6.05 19.52 5.80
C PHE A 368 5.04 20.52 6.37
N VAL A 369 3.79 20.11 6.69
CA VAL A 369 2.87 20.98 7.42
C VAL A 369 3.51 21.37 8.77
N TYR A 370 3.48 22.66 9.09
CA TYR A 370 4.17 23.23 10.25
C TYR A 370 3.20 23.88 11.23
N ASP A 371 3.03 23.26 12.40
CA ASP A 371 2.11 23.72 13.44
C ASP A 371 2.77 24.66 14.47
N GLY A 372 4.09 24.86 14.35
CA GLY A 372 4.84 25.71 15.25
C GLY A 372 4.53 27.21 15.08
N VAL A 373 4.85 27.99 16.11
CA VAL A 373 4.72 29.44 16.06
C VAL A 373 5.91 30.03 15.28
N ILE A 374 5.60 30.87 14.29
CA ILE A 374 6.58 31.65 13.53
C ILE A 374 6.17 33.10 13.67
N LYS A 375 7.08 33.95 14.15
CA LYS A 375 6.84 35.38 14.36
C LYS A 375 7.67 36.20 13.38
N TYR A 376 7.25 37.45 13.19
CA TYR A 376 8.06 38.43 12.48
C TYR A 376 9.43 38.56 13.18
N ASN A 377 10.52 38.46 12.42
CA ASN A 377 11.91 38.42 12.92
C ASN A 377 12.26 37.24 13.84
N SER A 378 11.52 36.14 13.78
CA SER A 378 11.96 34.88 14.39
C SER A 378 13.37 34.53 13.91
N LYS A 379 14.28 34.27 14.86
CA LYS A 379 15.62 33.79 14.54
C LYS A 379 15.58 32.35 14.04
N ARG A 380 16.65 31.93 13.36
CA ARG A 380 16.90 30.52 13.00
C ARG A 380 17.24 29.73 14.27
N CYS A 381 16.87 28.46 14.32
CA CYS A 381 17.26 27.58 15.41
C CYS A 381 18.70 27.12 15.16
N MET A 382 19.67 27.52 15.98
CA MET A 382 21.07 27.06 15.87
C MET A 382 21.34 25.73 16.59
N HIS A 383 20.32 25.16 17.25
CA HIS A 383 20.39 23.85 17.92
C HIS A 383 19.44 22.84 17.26
N TYR A 384 19.18 23.01 15.95
CA TYR A 384 18.26 22.14 15.24
C TYR A 384 18.78 20.70 15.21
N SER A 385 20.10 20.49 15.06
CA SER A 385 20.72 19.18 14.98
C SER A 385 20.49 18.39 16.27
N THR A 386 20.85 18.97 17.42
CA THR A 386 20.61 18.37 18.74
C THR A 386 19.13 18.10 18.97
N ALA A 387 18.24 19.01 18.55
CA ALA A 387 16.80 18.80 18.74
C ALA A 387 16.25 17.62 17.93
N LEU A 388 16.77 17.40 16.72
CA LEU A 388 16.39 16.27 15.87
C LEU A 388 16.92 14.94 16.44
N ILE A 389 18.18 14.92 16.88
CA ILE A 389 18.80 13.73 17.50
C ILE A 389 18.08 13.34 18.79
N ASP A 390 17.85 14.32 19.67
CA ASP A 390 17.28 14.06 20.99
C ASP A 390 15.74 13.94 20.97
N GLY A 391 15.10 14.29 19.86
CA GLY A 391 13.63 14.39 19.74
C GLY A 391 13.01 15.46 20.65
N LYS A 392 13.78 16.40 21.19
CA LYS A 392 13.32 17.44 22.12
C LYS A 392 14.12 18.73 21.96
N CYS A 393 13.48 19.89 22.17
CA CYS A 393 14.21 21.16 22.20
C CYS A 393 15.24 21.20 23.34
N SER A 394 16.35 21.91 23.09
CA SER A 394 17.37 22.19 24.11
C SER A 394 16.78 22.93 25.31
N HIS A 395 17.42 22.78 26.47
CA HIS A 395 17.04 23.46 27.70
C HIS A 395 17.05 24.99 27.54
N GLU A 396 18.00 25.52 26.77
CA GLU A 396 18.10 26.94 26.43
C GLU A 396 16.87 27.43 25.66
N CYS A 397 16.43 26.70 24.64
CA CYS A 397 15.22 27.02 23.88
C CYS A 397 13.95 26.97 24.77
N LYS A 398 13.87 26.00 25.69
CA LYS A 398 12.74 25.90 26.64
C LYS A 398 12.68 27.09 27.59
N ASN A 399 13.82 27.61 28.01
CA ASN A 399 13.89 28.76 28.92
C ASN A 399 13.71 30.11 28.22
N MET A 400 13.77 30.17 26.89
CA MET A 400 13.38 31.36 26.15
C MET A 400 11.88 31.60 26.30
N ALA A 401 11.51 32.87 26.44
CA ALA A 401 10.12 33.28 26.39
C ALA A 401 9.48 32.81 25.06
N PRO A 402 8.23 32.31 25.06
CA PRO A 402 7.61 31.73 23.85
C PRO A 402 7.62 32.64 22.62
N ASN A 403 7.69 33.95 22.83
CA ASN A 403 7.76 34.95 21.76
C ASN A 403 9.15 35.15 21.15
N LEU A 404 10.21 34.59 21.73
CA LEU A 404 11.59 34.67 21.26
C LEU A 404 12.12 33.33 20.74
N ARG A 405 11.34 32.25 20.88
CA ARG A 405 11.76 30.92 20.44
C ARG A 405 11.86 30.86 18.91
N PRO A 406 12.97 30.33 18.38
CA PRO A 406 13.08 30.07 16.95
C PRO A 406 12.13 28.94 16.53
N PRO A 407 11.69 28.88 15.27
CA PRO A 407 10.93 27.75 14.75
C PRO A 407 11.73 26.46 14.91
N CYS A 408 11.18 25.51 15.67
CA CYS A 408 11.79 24.21 15.89
C CYS A 408 11.31 23.21 14.82
N PRO A 409 12.21 22.41 14.21
CA PRO A 409 11.81 21.41 13.20
C PRO A 409 10.91 20.31 13.77
N LEU A 410 10.90 20.07 15.08
CA LEU A 410 10.01 19.09 15.72
C LEU A 410 8.51 19.42 15.59
N HIS A 411 8.16 20.62 15.11
CA HIS A 411 6.79 21.03 14.83
C HIS A 411 6.32 20.70 13.40
N PHE A 412 7.15 20.09 12.56
CA PHE A 412 6.68 19.49 11.31
C PHE A 412 5.84 18.25 11.62
N TRP A 413 4.79 18.02 10.83
CA TRP A 413 3.97 16.81 10.96
C TRP A 413 4.78 15.53 10.77
N GLY A 414 5.79 15.54 9.89
CA GLY A 414 6.70 14.40 9.71
C GLY A 414 7.48 14.00 10.97
N MET A 415 7.53 14.86 11.99
CA MET A 415 8.19 14.59 13.27
C MET A 415 7.23 14.14 14.38
N SER A 416 5.92 14.27 14.17
CA SER A 416 4.89 14.05 15.20
C SER A 416 3.78 13.09 14.77
N LYS A 417 3.74 12.72 13.48
CA LYS A 417 2.72 11.88 12.87
C LYS A 417 3.39 10.81 12.01
N ILE A 418 2.70 9.69 11.85
CA ILE A 418 3.02 8.68 10.85
C ILE A 418 2.15 8.97 9.62
N ILE A 419 2.80 9.25 8.49
CA ILE A 419 2.14 9.57 7.23
C ILE A 419 2.51 8.49 6.21
N GLU A 420 1.55 7.65 5.85
CA GLU A 420 1.71 6.65 4.79
C GLU A 420 1.36 7.29 3.45
N GLN A 421 2.35 7.49 2.58
CA GLN A 421 2.11 7.96 1.21
C GLN A 421 2.05 6.78 0.24
N VAL A 422 0.88 6.56 -0.35
CA VAL A 422 0.67 5.60 -1.44
C VAL A 422 0.56 6.36 -2.75
N ARG A 423 1.42 6.03 -3.72
CA ARG A 423 1.34 6.57 -5.07
C ARG A 423 0.92 5.47 -6.02
N HIS A 424 -0.27 5.59 -6.56
CA HIS A 424 -0.77 4.72 -7.60
C HIS A 424 -0.29 5.20 -8.97
N ASP A 425 0.23 4.28 -9.77
CA ASP A 425 0.59 4.53 -11.16
C ASP A 425 -0.26 3.61 -12.07
N PRO A 426 -1.23 4.16 -12.82
CA PRO A 426 -2.12 3.37 -13.65
C PRO A 426 -1.40 2.66 -14.82
N GLN A 427 -0.18 3.08 -15.19
CA GLN A 427 0.61 2.38 -16.20
C GLN A 427 1.19 1.06 -15.66
N VAL A 428 1.45 0.97 -14.35
CA VAL A 428 1.99 -0.23 -13.69
C VAL A 428 0.93 -1.33 -13.54
N VAL A 429 -0.35 -0.97 -13.38
CA VAL A 429 -1.45 -1.93 -13.14
C VAL A 429 -1.92 -2.66 -14.40
N LYS A 430 -1.63 -2.14 -15.60
CA LYS A 430 -2.01 -2.79 -16.88
C LYS A 430 -1.10 -3.96 -17.27
N LEU A 431 -0.05 -4.22 -16.52
CA LEU A 431 0.92 -5.27 -16.77
C LEU A 431 0.41 -6.59 -16.17
N LYS A 432 0.55 -7.71 -16.88
CA LYS A 432 0.18 -9.02 -16.32
C LYS A 432 1.14 -9.37 -15.18
N PRO A 433 0.77 -10.22 -14.21
CA PRO A 433 1.67 -10.74 -13.17
C PRO A 433 3.03 -11.26 -13.69
N SER A 434 3.08 -11.78 -14.92
CA SER A 434 4.32 -12.19 -15.61
C SER A 434 5.19 -11.02 -16.08
N ASP A 435 4.58 -9.87 -16.33
CA ASP A 435 5.20 -8.66 -16.86
C ASP A 435 5.66 -7.72 -15.72
N PHE A 436 5.23 -7.97 -14.48
CA PHE A 436 5.71 -7.27 -13.27
C PHE A 436 7.22 -7.47 -13.03
N ALA A 437 7.82 -8.51 -13.61
CA ALA A 437 9.26 -8.72 -13.56
C ALA A 437 10.05 -7.79 -14.52
N LEU A 438 9.39 -7.18 -15.52
CA LEU A 438 10.05 -6.48 -16.63
C LEU A 438 9.99 -4.94 -16.56
N HIS A 439 9.13 -4.39 -15.72
CA HIS A 439 9.05 -2.94 -15.52
C HIS A 439 9.18 -2.61 -14.04
N THR A 440 10.32 -2.01 -13.68
CA THR A 440 10.61 -1.33 -12.40
C THR A 440 9.54 -1.57 -11.34
N ALA A 441 9.59 -2.76 -10.78
CA ALA A 441 8.57 -3.25 -9.88
C ALA A 441 8.57 -2.34 -8.65
N LYS A 442 7.63 -1.39 -8.59
CA LYS A 442 7.10 -0.90 -7.32
C LYS A 442 6.31 -2.05 -6.71
N VAL A 443 7.02 -3.11 -6.30
CA VAL A 443 6.47 -4.08 -5.36
C VAL A 443 6.23 -3.29 -4.10
N VAL A 444 4.98 -2.92 -3.83
CA VAL A 444 4.61 -2.43 -2.51
C VAL A 444 4.75 -3.65 -1.60
N VAL A 445 5.90 -3.74 -0.92
CA VAL A 445 6.22 -4.82 0.02
C VAL A 445 5.40 -4.60 1.29
N GLU A 446 4.11 -4.90 1.23
CA GLU A 446 3.25 -4.80 2.40
C GLU A 446 3.51 -5.98 3.34
N PRO A 447 3.59 -5.74 4.67
CA PRO A 447 3.44 -6.82 5.64
C PRO A 447 2.12 -7.54 5.39
N THR A 448 2.10 -8.85 5.65
CA THR A 448 0.90 -9.69 5.52
C THR A 448 0.77 -10.55 6.77
N ALA A 449 -0.39 -11.13 7.03
CA ALA A 449 -0.55 -12.10 8.12
C ALA A 449 0.38 -13.31 7.97
N ARG A 450 0.70 -13.69 6.72
CA ARG A 450 1.67 -14.76 6.41
C ARG A 450 3.13 -14.30 6.43
N ARG A 451 3.39 -13.00 6.35
CA ARG A 451 4.72 -12.37 6.35
C ARG A 451 4.65 -11.08 7.15
N THR A 452 4.55 -11.24 8.46
CA THR A 452 4.46 -10.13 9.43
C THR A 452 5.81 -9.48 9.70
N HIS A 453 6.90 -10.14 9.29
CA HIS A 453 8.28 -9.69 9.47
C HIS A 453 9.04 -9.73 8.14
N LEU A 454 10.03 -8.86 8.02
CA LEU A 454 11.09 -9.03 7.04
C LEU A 454 11.85 -10.33 7.38
N GLY A 455 12.25 -11.10 6.37
CA GLY A 455 12.98 -12.34 6.60
C GLY A 455 14.32 -12.09 7.30
N ASP A 456 14.92 -13.17 7.81
CA ASP A 456 16.24 -13.08 8.46
C ASP A 456 17.29 -12.48 7.53
N LEU A 457 18.15 -11.62 8.10
CA LEU A 457 19.31 -11.06 7.42
C LEU A 457 20.42 -12.12 7.40
N ASP A 458 20.46 -12.89 6.33
CA ASP A 458 21.35 -14.04 6.17
C ASP A 458 22.66 -13.73 5.44
N SER A 459 22.67 -12.68 4.62
CA SER A 459 23.84 -12.27 3.86
C SER A 459 23.73 -10.82 3.43
N VAL A 460 24.87 -10.14 3.36
CA VAL A 460 24.98 -8.74 2.95
C VAL A 460 25.94 -8.62 1.78
N LEU A 461 25.50 -7.93 0.73
CA LEU A 461 26.42 -7.35 -0.25
C LEU A 461 26.52 -5.86 0.04
N PHE A 462 27.74 -5.38 0.18
CA PHE A 462 28.05 -4.00 0.55
C PHE A 462 28.99 -3.36 -0.48
N ALA A 463 28.71 -2.12 -0.87
CA ALA A 463 29.61 -1.31 -1.68
C ALA A 463 29.59 0.15 -1.22
N ALA A 464 30.71 0.83 -1.35
CA ALA A 464 30.87 2.22 -0.95
C ALA A 464 31.81 2.96 -1.90
N SER A 465 31.56 4.26 -2.12
CA SER A 465 32.52 5.16 -2.75
C SER A 465 33.69 5.43 -1.80
N ASN A 466 34.91 5.55 -2.32
CA ASN A 466 36.07 5.98 -1.54
C ASN A 466 35.90 7.41 -0.98
N LYS A 467 34.96 8.20 -1.53
CA LYS A 467 34.62 9.53 -1.01
C LYS A 467 33.88 9.50 0.32
N VAL A 468 33.34 8.36 0.76
CA VAL A 468 32.60 8.24 2.03
C VAL A 468 33.51 8.51 3.23
N ASP A 469 34.77 8.07 3.18
CA ASP A 469 35.73 8.29 4.25
C ASP A 469 36.53 9.59 4.08
N MET A 470 36.28 10.38 3.02
CA MET A 470 36.94 11.67 2.83
C MET A 470 36.21 12.76 3.62
N VAL A 471 36.49 12.84 4.91
CA VAL A 471 36.04 13.93 5.79
C VAL A 471 37.05 15.09 5.70
N GLU A 472 36.57 16.34 5.71
CA GLU A 472 37.45 17.53 5.69
C GLU A 472 38.49 17.50 6.83
N GLU A 473 39.71 17.96 6.54
CA GLU A 473 40.91 17.92 7.41
C GLU A 473 40.71 18.53 8.82
N ASP A 474 39.64 19.30 9.04
CA ASP A 474 39.34 20.00 10.30
C ASP A 474 38.38 19.26 11.25
N THR A 475 37.91 18.05 10.90
CA THR A 475 37.04 17.26 11.77
C THR A 475 37.84 16.26 12.61
N CYS A 476 37.60 16.24 13.93
CA CYS A 476 38.26 15.32 14.88
C CYS A 476 37.74 13.88 14.83
N TYR A 477 37.08 13.49 13.74
CA TYR A 477 36.53 12.15 13.54
C TYR A 477 37.47 11.34 12.67
N ASP A 478 37.87 10.17 13.16
CA ASP A 478 38.73 9.28 12.40
C ASP A 478 38.00 8.80 11.12
N SER A 479 38.66 8.89 9.97
CA SER A 479 38.16 8.58 8.62
C SER A 479 37.99 7.06 8.35
N TYR A 480 37.23 6.36 9.19
CA TYR A 480 37.10 4.91 9.18
C TYR A 480 35.67 4.39 8.95
N GLY A 481 34.75 5.24 8.49
CA GLY A 481 33.31 4.92 8.37
C GLY A 481 33.03 3.63 7.59
N ILE A 482 33.69 3.42 6.43
CA ILE A 482 33.55 2.17 5.65
C ILE A 482 34.06 0.97 6.46
N SER A 483 35.22 1.10 7.11
CA SER A 483 35.85 -0.01 7.83
C SER A 483 35.11 -0.38 9.12
N GLU A 484 34.56 0.60 9.84
CA GLU A 484 33.69 0.36 10.99
C GLU A 484 32.38 -0.31 10.56
N LEU A 485 31.72 0.21 9.52
CA LEU A 485 30.50 -0.39 9.00
C LEU A 485 30.74 -1.84 8.56
N LYS A 486 31.85 -2.10 7.86
CA LYS A 486 32.25 -3.47 7.48
C LYS A 486 32.44 -4.37 8.71
N SER A 487 33.12 -3.87 9.75
CA SER A 487 33.30 -4.62 11.00
C SER A 487 31.96 -4.94 11.67
N ARG A 488 31.04 -3.98 11.74
CA ARG A 488 29.69 -4.17 12.31
C ARG A 488 28.86 -5.17 11.52
N ILE A 489 28.92 -5.10 10.20
CA ILE A 489 28.28 -6.05 9.30
C ILE A 489 28.83 -7.46 9.61
N GLN A 490 30.15 -7.63 9.67
CA GLN A 490 30.80 -8.91 9.96
C GLN A 490 30.41 -9.50 11.32
N GLU A 491 30.29 -8.65 12.36
CA GLU A 491 29.78 -9.05 13.68
C GLU A 491 28.36 -9.61 13.62
N ILE A 492 27.49 -9.03 12.79
CA ILE A 492 26.06 -9.39 12.70
C ILE A 492 25.83 -10.67 11.89
N ILE A 493 26.48 -10.82 10.73
CA ILE A 493 26.21 -11.93 9.78
C ILE A 493 27.28 -13.02 9.75
N GLN A 494 28.27 -12.96 10.64
CA GLN A 494 29.26 -14.02 10.88
C GLN A 494 30.02 -14.45 9.61
N GLY A 495 30.44 -13.49 8.79
CA GLY A 495 31.26 -13.74 7.60
C GLY A 495 30.48 -14.11 6.32
N ARG A 496 29.14 -13.94 6.32
CA ARG A 496 28.30 -14.04 5.12
C ARG A 496 28.13 -12.69 4.40
N ASP A 497 29.18 -11.87 4.43
CA ASP A 497 29.26 -10.57 3.78
C ASP A 497 30.18 -10.59 2.56
N ALA A 498 29.86 -9.75 1.57
CA ALA A 498 30.74 -9.43 0.45
C ALA A 498 30.87 -7.90 0.36
N TYR A 499 32.11 -7.41 0.24
CA TYR A 499 32.39 -6.01 -0.07
C TYR A 499 32.96 -5.89 -1.47
N VAL A 500 32.32 -5.08 -2.31
CA VAL A 500 32.73 -4.86 -3.70
C VAL A 500 32.95 -3.37 -3.98
N THR A 501 33.86 -3.08 -4.90
CA THR A 501 34.23 -1.71 -5.30
C THR A 501 33.92 -1.41 -6.77
N ARG A 502 33.34 -2.38 -7.49
CA ARG A 502 32.98 -2.28 -8.90
C ARG A 502 31.56 -2.78 -9.14
N TRP A 503 30.87 -2.17 -10.08
CA TRP A 503 29.50 -2.54 -10.44
C TRP A 503 29.41 -3.90 -11.10
N GLU A 504 30.44 -4.32 -11.84
CA GLU A 504 30.47 -5.67 -12.43
C GLU A 504 30.49 -6.74 -11.33
N ASP A 505 31.33 -6.54 -10.30
CA ASP A 505 31.41 -7.43 -9.14
C ASP A 505 30.09 -7.40 -8.35
N TRP A 506 29.44 -6.24 -8.24
CA TRP A 506 28.13 -6.12 -7.61
C TRP A 506 27.09 -7.02 -8.29
N ILE A 507 26.96 -6.90 -9.62
CA ILE A 507 26.02 -7.69 -10.42
C ILE A 507 26.31 -9.19 -10.26
N GLU A 508 27.57 -9.59 -10.35
CA GLU A 508 28.00 -10.98 -10.18
C GLU A 508 27.62 -11.52 -8.79
N ASN A 509 27.84 -10.73 -7.74
CA ASN A 509 27.52 -11.15 -6.37
C ASN A 509 26.02 -11.19 -6.10
N VAL A 510 25.22 -10.29 -6.69
CA VAL A 510 23.75 -10.37 -6.62
C VAL A 510 23.25 -11.66 -7.26
N GLU A 511 23.81 -12.04 -8.42
CA GLU A 511 23.43 -13.27 -9.12
C GLU A 511 23.84 -14.54 -8.36
N GLN A 512 25.08 -14.59 -7.88
CA GLN A 512 25.66 -15.79 -7.28
C GLN A 512 25.25 -15.97 -5.82
N GLN A 513 25.34 -14.91 -5.01
CA GLN A 513 25.17 -15.00 -3.56
C GLN A 513 23.74 -14.73 -3.12
N LYS A 514 22.93 -14.07 -3.97
CA LYS A 514 21.52 -13.80 -3.71
C LYS A 514 21.31 -13.16 -2.31
N PRO A 515 21.89 -11.96 -2.08
CA PRO A 515 21.97 -11.39 -0.74
C PRO A 515 20.58 -11.13 -0.15
N SER A 516 20.44 -11.23 1.17
CA SER A 516 19.21 -10.79 1.86
C SER A 516 19.16 -9.27 2.10
N LEU A 517 20.34 -8.63 2.12
CA LEU A 517 20.51 -7.19 2.32
C LEU A 517 21.58 -6.65 1.37
N LEU A 518 21.25 -5.57 0.67
CA LEU A 518 22.13 -4.81 -0.19
C LEU A 518 22.39 -3.46 0.49
N VAL A 519 23.64 -3.13 0.77
CA VAL A 519 24.02 -1.86 1.36
C VAL A 519 24.90 -1.12 0.36
N LEU A 520 24.48 0.10 0.00
CA LEU A 520 25.16 0.90 -0.99
C LEU A 520 25.37 2.30 -0.43
N LEU A 521 26.64 2.73 -0.38
CA LEU A 521 27.08 4.08 -0.03
C LEU A 521 27.69 4.78 -1.24
N PRO A 522 26.91 5.11 -2.30
CA PRO A 522 27.49 5.62 -3.53
C PRO A 522 27.68 7.14 -3.45
N HIS A 523 28.66 7.63 -4.20
CA HIS A 523 28.72 9.05 -4.54
C HIS A 523 27.82 9.31 -5.74
N THR A 524 27.00 10.36 -5.69
CA THR A 524 26.11 10.73 -6.78
C THR A 524 26.68 11.95 -7.48
N GLU A 525 26.75 11.91 -8.81
CA GLU A 525 27.20 13.03 -9.63
C GLU A 525 26.30 13.15 -10.87
N THR A 526 26.39 14.27 -11.58
CA THR A 526 25.81 14.44 -12.91
C THR A 526 26.90 14.20 -13.94
N SER A 527 26.70 13.28 -14.88
CA SER A 527 27.63 13.02 -15.98
C SER A 527 27.79 14.24 -16.88
N MET A 528 28.83 14.24 -17.73
CA MET A 528 29.02 15.30 -18.75
C MET A 528 27.83 15.43 -19.72
N GLU A 529 27.05 14.35 -19.87
CA GLU A 529 25.87 14.29 -20.74
C GLU A 529 24.57 14.70 -20.02
N GLY A 530 24.67 15.06 -18.73
CA GLY A 530 23.54 15.54 -17.92
C GLY A 530 22.73 14.43 -17.26
N SER A 531 23.17 13.17 -17.33
CA SER A 531 22.51 12.05 -16.65
C SER A 531 22.99 11.90 -15.20
N ARG A 532 22.15 11.33 -14.33
CA ARG A 532 22.54 11.05 -12.94
C ARG A 532 23.31 9.74 -12.87
N ILE A 533 24.48 9.76 -12.26
CA ILE A 533 25.37 8.60 -12.12
C ILE A 533 25.65 8.29 -10.65
N LEU A 534 25.80 7.00 -10.34
CA LEU A 534 26.24 6.50 -9.04
C LEU A 534 27.64 5.92 -9.13
N LYS A 535 28.51 6.29 -8.19
CA LYS A 535 29.92 5.88 -8.12
C LYS A 535 30.22 5.06 -6.87
N ILE A 536 30.94 3.95 -7.02
CA ILE A 536 31.51 3.13 -5.93
C ILE A 536 33.01 2.93 -6.15
N GLY A 537 33.74 2.57 -5.08
CA GLY A 537 35.19 2.40 -5.12
C GLY A 537 35.93 3.66 -5.59
N GLU A 538 36.92 3.48 -6.47
CA GLU A 538 37.69 4.52 -7.15
C GLU A 538 36.90 5.09 -8.35
N ASP A 539 35.71 5.64 -8.09
CA ASP A 539 34.84 6.28 -9.09
C ASP A 539 34.31 5.36 -10.22
N ASN A 540 34.10 4.07 -9.94
CA ASN A 540 33.43 3.16 -10.87
C ASN A 540 31.94 3.54 -10.97
N GLU A 541 31.50 3.96 -12.16
CA GLU A 541 30.21 4.63 -12.37
C GLU A 541 29.17 3.77 -13.09
N VAL A 542 27.91 3.99 -12.74
CA VAL A 542 26.76 3.47 -13.47
C VAL A 542 25.72 4.57 -13.62
N ASP A 543 25.04 4.62 -14.77
CA ASP A 543 23.90 5.50 -14.97
C ASP A 543 22.69 4.98 -14.17
N VAL A 544 22.02 5.86 -13.43
CA VAL A 544 20.83 5.50 -12.66
C VAL A 544 19.73 4.91 -13.56
N ALA A 545 19.67 5.31 -14.84
CA ALA A 545 18.73 4.75 -15.80
C ALA A 545 18.96 3.25 -16.07
N MET A 546 20.18 2.75 -15.86
CA MET A 546 20.54 1.34 -16.08
C MET A 546 20.18 0.44 -14.89
N ILE A 547 20.10 1.00 -13.67
CA ILE A 547 19.80 0.22 -12.45
C ILE A 547 18.38 -0.39 -12.48
N GLY A 548 17.45 0.28 -13.18
CA GLY A 548 16.07 -0.18 -13.33
C GLY A 548 15.86 -1.27 -14.40
N ASP A 549 16.93 -1.66 -15.11
CA ASP A 549 16.88 -2.67 -16.17
C ASP A 549 16.91 -4.09 -15.56
N PRO A 550 15.83 -4.89 -15.71
CA PRO A 550 15.76 -6.24 -15.15
C PRO A 550 16.85 -7.19 -15.70
N ASP A 551 17.36 -6.92 -16.90
CA ASP A 551 18.40 -7.74 -17.55
C ASP A 551 19.80 -7.47 -16.97
N GLN A 552 19.98 -6.38 -16.21
CA GLN A 552 21.27 -6.00 -15.64
C GLN A 552 21.49 -6.48 -14.20
N HIS A 553 20.51 -7.16 -13.61
CA HIS A 553 20.63 -7.91 -12.35
C HIS A 553 21.23 -7.12 -11.15
N PHE A 554 21.05 -5.80 -11.10
CA PHE A 554 21.50 -4.97 -9.95
C PHE A 554 20.80 -5.33 -8.64
N VAL A 555 19.58 -5.88 -8.71
CA VAL A 555 18.79 -6.41 -7.60
C VAL A 555 18.07 -7.66 -8.09
N ARG A 556 17.95 -8.69 -7.26
CA ARG A 556 17.28 -9.94 -7.62
C ARG A 556 16.54 -10.56 -6.44
N ASP A 557 15.37 -11.13 -6.67
CA ASP A 557 14.65 -11.90 -5.65
C ASP A 557 15.10 -13.36 -5.57
N VAL A 558 14.82 -14.00 -4.44
CA VAL A 558 15.13 -15.41 -4.19
C VAL A 558 13.86 -16.13 -3.76
N ASN A 559 13.29 -16.97 -4.63
CA ASN A 559 12.03 -17.66 -4.34
C ASN A 559 10.93 -16.69 -3.88
N ASN A 560 10.75 -15.54 -4.55
CA ASN A 560 9.83 -14.46 -4.19
C ASN A 560 10.17 -13.75 -2.87
N LYS A 561 11.41 -13.82 -2.39
CA LYS A 561 11.94 -12.97 -1.30
C LYS A 561 12.84 -11.89 -1.89
N TRP A 562 12.39 -10.65 -1.83
CA TRP A 562 13.17 -9.49 -2.25
C TRP A 562 14.19 -9.10 -1.18
N PRO A 563 15.42 -8.73 -1.56
CA PRO A 563 16.40 -8.19 -0.62
C PRO A 563 15.94 -6.85 -0.06
N ILE A 564 16.38 -6.53 1.14
CA ILE A 564 16.30 -5.16 1.66
C ILE A 564 17.43 -4.37 0.99
N VAL A 565 17.15 -3.18 0.49
CA VAL A 565 18.15 -2.28 -0.10
C VAL A 565 18.29 -1.04 0.76
N LEU A 566 19.48 -0.82 1.30
CA LEU A 566 19.87 0.41 1.98
C LEU A 566 20.75 1.22 1.03
N LEU A 567 20.14 2.20 0.38
CA LEU A 567 20.84 3.18 -0.46
C LEU A 567 21.05 4.46 0.34
N ILE A 568 22.29 4.73 0.73
CA ILE A 568 22.67 5.85 1.57
C ILE A 568 23.64 6.72 0.76
N GLY A 569 23.20 7.86 0.27
CA GLY A 569 24.10 8.80 -0.42
C GLY A 569 25.16 9.39 0.52
N CYS A 570 26.25 9.93 -0.03
CA CYS A 570 27.34 10.56 0.71
C CYS A 570 26.94 11.73 1.65
N GLN A 571 25.68 12.19 1.63
CA GLN A 571 25.17 13.30 2.46
C GLN A 571 23.94 12.92 3.30
N THR A 572 23.61 11.63 3.38
CA THR A 572 22.56 11.11 4.28
C THR A 572 23.09 10.78 5.68
N GLY A 573 24.39 10.91 5.92
CA GLY A 573 25.08 10.66 7.19
C GLY A 573 25.41 11.93 7.95
#